data_AF-A0A6M2FCT0-F1
#
_entry.id   AF-A0A6M2FCT0-F1
#
_cell.length_a   1.000
_cell.length_b   1.000
_cell.length_c   1.000
_cell.angle_alpha   90.00
_cell.angle_beta   90.00
_cell.angle_gamma   90.00
#
_symmetry.space_group_name_H-M   'P 1'
#
loop_
_entity.id
_entity.type
_entity.pdbx_description
1 polymer ?
#
loop_
_entity_poly.entity_id
_entity_poly.type
_entity_poly.pdbx_seq_one_letter_code
_entity_poly.pdbx_strand_id
1 'polypeptide(L)'
;MEDVLTELPPPSRFFQEDLDNFATPSPPLSSPSLLFSNPKPDQPLCPSLLIIALSSPSLYIFHHISSKTLIGSLVLPEIPFSGNSTEPSLGDKSCNIYALNDMDNLTLVVLVQCSISAERSSAVAKLLIGDQIIPKRVLIMDSVQSQNFRGKLAPDETYVFKLETSAERKGLDGDVCGGSSLLKGLDYFPSGSVLDGLAAALLARCQMRKIRGTLCVSWPRYGVYVVAMVKSLLQRNVLPGFDLSTIGDGKDKSSRFTSIKNYPLDSDMYT
;
A
#
# COMPACT_ATOMS: atom_id res chain seq x y z
N MET A 1 29.37 -39.34 -49.55
CA MET A 1 29.99 -38.97 -48.26
C MET A 1 29.55 -37.55 -48.03
N GLU A 2 28.46 -37.37 -47.29
CA GLU A 2 27.82 -36.07 -47.08
C GLU A 2 28.58 -35.33 -45.98
N ASP A 3 29.01 -34.11 -46.28
CA ASP A 3 29.70 -33.22 -45.36
C ASP A 3 28.81 -32.92 -44.14
N VAL A 4 29.26 -33.34 -42.97
CA VAL A 4 28.69 -32.97 -41.67
C VAL A 4 29.20 -31.57 -41.31
N LEU A 5 28.73 -30.57 -42.06
CA LEU A 5 28.74 -29.18 -41.58
C LEU A 5 27.57 -29.03 -40.62
N THR A 6 27.76 -29.47 -39.38
CA THR A 6 26.89 -29.05 -38.29
C THR A 6 27.11 -27.55 -38.08
N GLU A 7 26.23 -26.74 -38.65
CA GLU A 7 26.12 -25.28 -38.45
C GLU A 7 25.75 -24.88 -37.02
N LEU A 8 25.71 -25.82 -36.08
CA LEU A 8 25.43 -25.52 -34.68
C LEU A 8 26.74 -25.13 -33.99
N PRO A 9 26.86 -23.90 -33.45
CA PRO A 9 28.05 -23.51 -32.71
C PRO A 9 28.27 -24.48 -31.53
N PRO A 10 29.53 -24.74 -31.15
CA PRO A 10 29.82 -25.60 -30.01
C PRO A 10 29.10 -25.07 -28.76
N PRO A 11 28.62 -25.96 -27.86
CA PRO A 11 27.94 -25.53 -26.66
C PRO A 11 28.83 -24.57 -25.87
N SER A 12 28.28 -23.41 -25.50
CA SER A 12 28.98 -22.41 -24.70
C SER A 12 29.56 -23.06 -23.45
N ARG A 13 30.86 -22.82 -23.19
CA ARG A 13 31.52 -23.28 -21.96
C ARG A 13 31.13 -22.44 -20.74
N PHE A 14 30.55 -21.26 -20.98
CA PHE A 14 30.04 -20.38 -19.95
C PHE A 14 28.58 -20.72 -19.67
N PHE A 15 28.28 -20.93 -18.40
CA PHE A 15 26.89 -20.93 -17.95
C PHE A 15 26.33 -19.50 -18.09
N GLN A 16 25.00 -19.37 -18.21
CA GLN A 16 24.36 -18.05 -18.32
C GLN A 16 24.79 -17.12 -17.17
N GLU A 17 24.97 -17.69 -15.99
CA GLU A 17 25.48 -17.04 -14.77
C GLU A 17 26.91 -16.48 -14.93
N ASP A 18 27.76 -17.17 -15.70
CA ASP A 18 29.12 -16.71 -15.98
C ASP A 18 29.12 -15.55 -16.97
N LEU A 19 28.17 -15.53 -17.90
CA LEU A 19 27.98 -14.43 -18.85
C LEU A 19 27.49 -13.15 -18.17
N ASP A 20 26.69 -13.28 -17.10
CA ASP A 20 26.19 -12.14 -16.31
C ASP A 20 27.32 -11.38 -15.61
N ASN A 21 28.44 -12.05 -15.29
CA ASN A 21 29.63 -11.37 -14.73
C ASN A 21 30.32 -10.43 -15.73
N PHE A 22 30.13 -10.66 -17.03
CA PHE A 22 30.64 -9.80 -18.10
C PHE A 22 29.60 -8.78 -18.58
N ALA A 23 28.34 -8.90 -18.12
CA ALA A 23 27.32 -7.90 -18.38
C ALA A 23 27.68 -6.60 -17.64
N THR A 24 27.55 -5.48 -18.35
CA THR A 24 27.64 -4.18 -17.70
C THR A 24 26.50 -4.07 -16.70
N PRO A 25 26.75 -3.63 -15.45
CA PRO A 25 25.69 -3.49 -14.46
C PRO A 25 24.61 -2.57 -15.03
N SER A 26 23.35 -2.98 -14.87
CA SER A 26 22.22 -2.20 -15.35
C SER A 26 22.27 -0.79 -14.75
N PRO A 27 21.92 0.25 -15.52
CA PRO A 27 21.95 1.61 -15.02
C PRO A 27 21.04 1.72 -13.79
N PRO A 28 21.45 2.46 -12.75
CA PRO A 28 20.67 2.58 -11.53
C PRO A 28 19.29 3.17 -11.87
N LEU A 29 18.24 2.50 -11.38
CA LEU A 29 16.86 2.96 -11.57
C LEU A 29 16.70 4.37 -10.99
N SER A 30 16.07 5.26 -11.75
CA SER A 30 15.74 6.61 -11.29
C SER A 30 14.97 6.56 -9.98
N SER A 31 15.19 7.54 -9.11
CA SER A 31 14.53 7.57 -7.79
C SER A 31 13.03 7.85 -7.93
N PRO A 32 12.18 7.30 -7.03
CA PRO A 32 10.79 7.68 -6.99
C PRO A 32 10.66 9.17 -6.68
N SER A 33 9.60 9.81 -7.15
CA SER A 33 9.37 11.23 -6.94
C SER A 33 7.93 11.54 -6.61
N LEU A 34 7.73 12.58 -5.81
CA LEU A 34 6.41 13.05 -5.41
C LEU A 34 6.08 14.32 -6.19
N LEU A 35 5.01 14.26 -6.97
CA LEU A 35 4.51 15.35 -7.78
C LEU A 35 3.25 15.93 -7.14
N PHE A 36 3.27 17.21 -6.77
CA PHE A 36 2.08 17.90 -6.28
C PHE A 36 1.40 18.68 -7.41
N SER A 37 0.07 18.74 -7.35
CA SER A 37 -0.79 19.58 -8.19
C SER A 37 -0.47 21.05 -7.95
N ASN A 38 -0.59 21.88 -8.99
CA ASN A 38 -0.34 23.31 -8.87
C ASN A 38 -1.46 24.03 -8.09
N PRO A 39 -1.12 24.96 -7.17
CA PRO A 39 0.24 25.42 -6.86
C PRO A 39 1.01 24.41 -6.00
N LYS A 40 2.27 24.16 -6.38
CA LYS A 40 3.19 23.35 -5.58
C LYS A 40 3.28 23.97 -4.17
N PRO A 41 3.15 23.18 -3.09
CA PRO A 41 3.24 23.73 -1.76
C PRO A 41 4.66 24.23 -1.48
N ASP A 42 4.79 25.49 -1.05
CA ASP A 42 6.07 26.12 -0.70
C ASP A 42 6.67 25.53 0.60
N GLN A 43 5.84 24.87 1.40
CA GLN A 43 6.20 24.25 2.68
C GLN A 43 5.77 22.79 2.71
N PRO A 44 6.49 21.89 3.41
CA PRO A 44 6.04 20.51 3.60
C PRO A 44 4.62 20.45 4.19
N LEU A 45 3.82 19.51 3.69
CA LEU A 45 2.48 19.27 4.17
C LEU A 45 2.54 18.63 5.56
N CYS A 46 1.86 19.23 6.54
CA CYS A 46 1.85 18.75 7.92
C CYS A 46 0.46 18.26 8.34
N PRO A 47 -0.05 17.14 7.79
CA PRO A 47 -1.37 16.66 8.12
C PRO A 47 -1.46 16.15 9.56
N SER A 48 -2.63 16.31 10.16
CA SER A 48 -2.97 15.72 11.46
C SER A 48 -2.97 14.18 11.39
N LEU A 49 -3.50 13.65 10.29
CA LEU A 49 -3.60 12.23 9.99
C LEU A 49 -3.24 11.98 8.52
N LEU A 50 -2.34 11.02 8.31
CA LEU A 50 -2.04 10.47 6.99
C LEU A 50 -2.56 9.04 6.91
N ILE A 51 -3.50 8.77 6.03
CA ILE A 51 -4.03 7.44 5.77
C ILE A 51 -3.37 6.90 4.50
N ILE A 52 -2.79 5.72 4.56
CA ILE A 52 -2.18 5.05 3.42
C ILE A 52 -2.95 3.77 3.15
N ALA A 53 -3.71 3.76 2.05
CA ALA A 53 -4.52 2.64 1.61
C ALA A 53 -3.72 1.78 0.61
N LEU A 54 -3.41 0.55 1.03
CA LEU A 54 -2.69 -0.46 0.23
C LEU A 54 -3.60 -1.66 -0.08
N SER A 55 -4.50 -2.00 0.84
CA SER A 55 -5.42 -3.11 0.69
C SER A 55 -6.54 -2.80 -0.31
N SER A 56 -6.97 -3.83 -1.06
CA SER A 56 -8.14 -3.71 -1.94
C SER A 56 -9.39 -3.15 -1.24
N PRO A 57 -9.79 -3.60 -0.03
CA PRO A 57 -10.93 -3.02 0.67
C PRO A 57 -10.75 -1.53 1.02
N SER A 58 -9.56 -1.11 1.46
CA SER A 58 -9.32 0.31 1.78
C SER A 58 -9.33 1.17 0.50
N LEU A 59 -8.66 0.73 -0.56
CA LEU A 59 -8.67 1.39 -1.86
C LEU A 59 -10.11 1.56 -2.40
N TYR A 60 -10.94 0.51 -2.30
CA TYR A 60 -12.34 0.57 -2.70
C TYR A 60 -13.11 1.65 -1.90
N ILE A 61 -12.95 1.68 -0.58
CA ILE A 61 -13.63 2.65 0.28
C ILE A 61 -13.22 4.08 -0.07
N PHE A 62 -11.92 4.37 -0.08
CA PHE A 62 -11.43 5.74 -0.30
C PHE A 62 -11.65 6.24 -1.74
N HIS A 63 -11.68 5.34 -2.72
CA HIS A 63 -12.04 5.71 -4.09
C HIS A 63 -13.48 6.24 -4.19
N HIS A 64 -14.41 5.69 -3.41
CA HIS A 64 -15.82 6.12 -3.41
C HIS A 64 -16.13 7.31 -2.49
N ILE A 65 -15.15 7.85 -1.76
CA ILE A 65 -15.36 9.08 -0.98
C ILE A 65 -15.49 10.27 -1.93
N SER A 66 -16.61 10.98 -1.88
CA SER A 66 -16.88 12.15 -2.73
C SER A 66 -16.13 13.40 -2.29
N SER A 67 -15.92 13.59 -0.99
CA SER A 67 -15.31 14.78 -0.38
C SER A 67 -13.77 14.73 -0.37
N LYS A 68 -13.15 14.50 -1.53
CA LYS A 68 -11.69 14.44 -1.68
C LYS A 68 -11.17 15.29 -2.83
N THR A 69 -10.02 15.93 -2.62
CA THR A 69 -9.34 16.77 -3.63
C THR A 69 -7.97 16.16 -3.95
N LEU A 70 -7.62 16.05 -5.22
CA LEU A 70 -6.33 15.47 -5.64
C LEU A 70 -5.21 16.51 -5.46
N ILE A 71 -4.31 16.29 -4.51
CA ILE A 71 -3.19 17.19 -4.22
C ILE A 71 -1.90 16.73 -4.91
N GLY A 72 -1.76 15.45 -5.25
CA GLY A 72 -0.56 14.98 -5.92
C GLY A 72 -0.56 13.50 -6.26
N SER A 73 0.57 13.02 -6.75
CA SER A 73 0.80 11.62 -7.09
C SER A 73 2.26 11.26 -6.86
N LEU A 74 2.50 10.00 -6.47
CA LEU A 74 3.81 9.38 -6.39
C LEU A 74 4.11 8.73 -7.75
N VAL A 75 5.18 9.18 -8.39
CA VAL A 75 5.66 8.67 -9.66
C VAL A 75 6.79 7.68 -9.40
N LEU A 76 6.57 6.45 -9.85
CA LEU A 76 7.55 5.36 -9.87
C LEU A 76 8.01 5.16 -11.32
N PRO A 77 9.27 5.45 -11.66
CA PRO A 77 9.80 5.32 -13.01
C PRO A 77 9.61 3.92 -13.63
N GLU A 78 9.60 2.89 -12.80
CA GLU A 78 9.45 1.50 -13.19
C GLU A 78 8.01 1.08 -13.57
N ILE A 79 7.00 1.90 -13.22
CA ILE A 79 5.60 1.53 -13.45
C ILE A 79 5.09 2.26 -14.70
N PRO A 80 4.70 1.52 -15.76
CA PRO A 80 4.20 2.16 -16.96
C PRO A 80 2.84 2.81 -16.69
N PHE A 81 2.65 4.01 -17.24
CA PHE A 81 1.36 4.70 -17.24
C PHE A 81 0.39 4.18 -18.30
N SER A 82 0.82 3.24 -19.15
CA SER A 82 -0.01 2.67 -20.19
C SER A 82 -1.18 1.88 -19.59
N GLY A 83 -2.38 2.15 -20.12
CA GLY A 83 -3.62 1.52 -19.63
C GLY A 83 -4.29 2.24 -18.46
N ASN A 84 -3.73 3.35 -17.98
CA ASN A 84 -4.41 4.20 -17.01
C ASN A 84 -5.50 5.05 -17.70
N SER A 85 -6.61 5.22 -17.01
CA SER A 85 -7.70 6.10 -17.43
C SER A 85 -7.33 7.58 -17.25
N THR A 86 -7.97 8.47 -18.02
CA THR A 86 -7.85 9.92 -17.84
C THR A 86 -8.49 10.40 -16.55
N GLU A 87 -9.56 9.72 -16.12
CA GLU A 87 -10.18 9.90 -14.80
C GLU A 87 -9.72 8.82 -13.83
N PRO A 88 -9.52 9.12 -12.54
CA PRO A 88 -8.96 8.19 -11.57
C PRO A 88 -9.85 6.96 -11.42
N SER A 89 -9.36 5.81 -11.89
CA SER A 89 -10.05 4.54 -11.86
C SER A 89 -9.46 3.61 -10.80
N LEU A 90 -10.23 2.59 -10.41
CA LEU A 90 -9.76 1.58 -9.47
C LEU A 90 -8.71 0.63 -10.05
N GLY A 91 -8.63 0.54 -11.37
CA GLY A 91 -7.69 -0.32 -12.10
C GLY A 91 -6.40 0.38 -12.52
N ASP A 92 -6.28 1.68 -12.28
CA ASP A 92 -5.10 2.44 -12.67
C ASP A 92 -3.90 2.01 -11.81
N LYS A 93 -2.73 1.87 -12.43
CA LYS A 93 -1.47 1.59 -11.74
C LYS A 93 -0.87 2.89 -11.22
N SER A 94 -1.67 3.64 -10.46
CA SER A 94 -1.31 4.96 -9.97
C SER A 94 -1.19 4.98 -8.46
N CYS A 95 -0.50 6.00 -7.94
CA CYS A 95 -0.25 6.14 -6.52
C CYS A 95 -0.59 7.59 -6.11
N ASN A 96 -1.89 7.87 -5.92
CA ASN A 96 -2.43 9.23 -5.83
C ASN A 96 -2.60 9.71 -4.37
N ILE A 97 -2.45 11.01 -4.15
CA ILE A 97 -2.52 11.68 -2.86
C ILE A 97 -3.69 12.66 -2.88
N TYR A 98 -4.65 12.44 -1.99
CA TYR A 98 -5.84 13.25 -1.84
C TYR A 98 -5.85 13.96 -0.49
N ALA A 99 -6.36 15.19 -0.43
CA ALA A 99 -6.88 15.75 0.81
C ALA A 99 -8.34 15.36 0.98
N LEU A 100 -8.69 14.98 2.19
CA LEU A 100 -10.07 14.98 2.61
C LEU A 100 -10.44 16.39 3.05
N ASN A 101 -11.51 16.92 2.47
CA ASN A 101 -12.03 18.23 2.84
C ASN A 101 -12.73 18.09 4.20
N ASP A 102 -11.97 18.30 5.27
CA ASP A 102 -12.49 18.44 6.63
C ASP A 102 -12.26 19.88 7.09
N MET A 103 -13.24 20.47 7.78
CA MET A 103 -13.27 21.91 8.10
C MET A 103 -12.18 22.30 9.11
N ASP A 104 -11.71 21.36 9.94
CA ASP A 104 -10.89 21.67 11.11
C ASP A 104 -9.48 21.03 11.11
N ASN A 105 -9.25 19.97 10.34
CA ASN A 105 -7.98 19.24 10.35
C ASN A 105 -7.58 18.71 8.96
N LEU A 106 -6.37 19.04 8.52
CA LEU A 106 -5.82 18.48 7.28
C LEU A 106 -5.60 16.96 7.44
N THR A 107 -6.40 16.17 6.72
CA THR A 107 -6.25 14.72 6.60
C THR A 107 -5.88 14.37 5.17
N LEU A 108 -4.77 13.66 5.00
CA LEU A 108 -4.32 13.20 3.68
C LEU A 108 -4.57 11.71 3.53
N VAL A 109 -4.97 11.30 2.34
CA VAL A 109 -5.18 9.91 1.95
C VAL A 109 -4.30 9.59 0.75
N VAL A 110 -3.45 8.59 0.88
CA VAL A 110 -2.61 8.06 -0.20
C VAL A 110 -3.20 6.75 -0.66
N LEU A 111 -3.62 6.69 -1.92
CA LEU A 111 -4.12 5.48 -2.56
C LEU A 111 -2.99 4.86 -3.37
N VAL A 112 -2.49 3.72 -2.91
CA VAL A 112 -1.42 2.99 -3.59
C VAL A 112 -2.05 1.82 -4.35
N GLN A 113 -2.38 2.05 -5.63
CA GLN A 113 -2.93 1.00 -6.49
C GLN A 113 -1.83 0.29 -7.30
N CYS A 114 -0.64 0.87 -7.30
CA CYS A 114 0.53 0.39 -8.00
C CYS A 114 1.30 -0.65 -7.16
N SER A 115 1.79 -1.74 -7.77
CA SER A 115 2.58 -2.76 -7.07
C SER A 115 4.01 -2.27 -6.84
N ILE A 116 4.36 -1.94 -5.61
CA ILE A 116 5.70 -1.46 -5.24
C ILE A 116 6.55 -2.65 -4.78
N SER A 117 7.71 -2.85 -5.41
CA SER A 117 8.63 -3.92 -5.02
C SER A 117 9.22 -3.69 -3.62
N ALA A 118 9.64 -4.77 -2.96
CA ALA A 118 10.24 -4.69 -1.62
C ALA A 118 11.51 -3.81 -1.60
N GLU A 119 12.32 -3.88 -2.66
CA GLU A 119 13.55 -3.09 -2.84
C GLU A 119 13.27 -1.57 -2.83
N ARG A 120 12.12 -1.17 -3.37
CA ARG A 120 11.72 0.24 -3.53
C ARG A 120 10.90 0.77 -2.36
N SER A 121 10.33 -0.14 -1.57
CA SER A 121 9.45 0.17 -0.44
C SER A 121 10.10 1.13 0.57
N SER A 122 11.40 0.96 0.87
CA SER A 122 12.13 1.86 1.77
C SER A 122 12.28 3.28 1.21
N ALA A 123 12.57 3.42 -0.09
CA ALA A 123 12.68 4.73 -0.74
C ALA A 123 11.32 5.44 -0.78
N VAL A 124 10.25 4.73 -1.13
CA VAL A 124 8.88 5.26 -1.15
C VAL A 124 8.42 5.67 0.25
N ALA A 125 8.69 4.84 1.27
CA ALA A 125 8.34 5.18 2.64
C ALA A 125 9.05 6.46 3.14
N LYS A 126 10.30 6.70 2.71
CA LYS A 126 11.02 7.95 3.02
C LYS A 126 10.35 9.17 2.38
N LEU A 127 9.91 9.06 1.13
CA LEU A 127 9.24 10.14 0.40
C LEU A 127 7.86 10.48 0.98
N LEU A 128 7.06 9.45 1.30
CA LEU A 128 5.73 9.62 1.88
C LEU A 128 5.78 10.09 3.34
N ILE A 129 6.86 9.77 4.08
CA ILE A 129 7.00 10.09 5.50
C ILE A 129 8.40 10.68 5.78
N GLY A 130 8.43 12.01 5.83
CA GLY A 130 9.52 12.78 6.43
C GLY A 130 10.08 13.93 5.59
N ASP A 131 9.97 13.88 4.26
CA ASP A 131 10.61 14.88 3.40
C ASP A 131 9.62 16.00 3.03
N GLN A 132 8.62 15.68 2.22
CA GLN A 132 7.60 16.64 1.77
C GLN A 132 6.29 16.55 2.56
N ILE A 133 6.08 15.44 3.27
CA ILE A 133 4.90 15.19 4.09
C ILE A 133 5.38 14.78 5.49
N ILE A 134 4.97 15.56 6.50
CA ILE A 134 5.34 15.38 7.90
C ILE A 134 4.04 15.19 8.72
N PRO A 135 3.51 13.96 8.77
CA PRO A 135 2.27 13.69 9.47
C PRO A 135 2.46 13.64 10.98
N LYS A 136 1.47 14.12 11.75
CA LYS A 136 1.43 13.92 13.21
C LYS A 136 1.11 12.46 13.57
N ARG A 137 0.24 11.82 12.79
CA ARG A 137 -0.20 10.43 12.98
C ARG A 137 -0.40 9.74 11.63
N VAL A 138 -0.12 8.45 11.55
CA VAL A 138 -0.22 7.66 10.33
C VAL A 138 -1.08 6.41 10.55
N LEU A 139 -2.05 6.18 9.67
CA LEU A 139 -2.79 4.93 9.56
C LEU A 139 -2.42 4.25 8.25
N ILE A 140 -1.91 3.03 8.32
CA ILE A 140 -1.59 2.20 7.16
C ILE A 140 -2.61 1.08 7.09
N MET A 141 -3.19 0.83 5.92
CA MET A 141 -4.22 -0.19 5.73
C MET A 141 -3.75 -1.18 4.67
N ASP A 142 -3.48 -2.41 5.11
CA ASP A 142 -2.99 -3.48 4.25
C ASP A 142 -3.81 -4.77 4.43
N SER A 143 -3.54 -5.78 3.63
CA SER A 143 -4.17 -7.09 3.73
C SER A 143 -3.15 -8.17 4.03
N VAL A 144 -3.56 -9.15 4.84
CA VAL A 144 -2.70 -10.26 5.21
C VAL A 144 -2.49 -11.15 3.97
N GLN A 145 -1.23 -11.50 3.70
CA GLN A 145 -0.91 -12.58 2.78
C GLN A 145 -0.93 -13.90 3.55
N SER A 146 -1.67 -14.90 3.05
CA SER A 146 -1.79 -16.21 3.73
C SER A 146 -0.44 -16.89 3.96
N GLN A 147 0.53 -16.64 3.09
CA GLN A 147 1.89 -17.20 3.17
C GLN A 147 2.68 -16.70 4.38
N ASN A 148 2.41 -15.47 4.83
CA ASN A 148 3.17 -14.80 5.88
C ASN A 148 2.49 -14.87 7.26
N PHE A 149 1.30 -15.46 7.33
CA PHE A 149 0.53 -15.60 8.56
C PHE A 149 0.69 -16.99 9.18
N ARG A 150 1.17 -17.03 10.42
CA ARG A 150 1.25 -18.26 11.20
C ARG A 150 -0.02 -18.45 12.01
N GLY A 151 -0.98 -19.14 11.41
CA GLY A 151 -2.25 -19.51 12.02
C GLY A 151 -3.22 -20.08 10.98
N LYS A 152 -4.45 -20.38 11.41
CA LYS A 152 -5.52 -20.78 10.50
C LYS A 152 -6.25 -19.53 10.03
N LEU A 153 -6.18 -19.23 8.74
CA LEU A 153 -6.99 -18.22 8.09
C LEU A 153 -7.95 -18.92 7.14
N ALA A 154 -9.18 -19.16 7.60
CA ALA A 154 -10.22 -19.65 6.71
C ALA A 154 -10.61 -18.51 5.74
N PRO A 155 -10.86 -18.82 4.45
CA PRO A 155 -11.28 -17.80 3.47
C PRO A 155 -12.67 -17.22 3.77
N ASP A 156 -13.51 -17.98 4.48
CA ASP A 156 -14.87 -17.58 4.85
C ASP A 156 -14.93 -16.69 6.08
N GLU A 157 -13.83 -16.62 6.84
CA GLU A 157 -13.73 -15.82 8.06
C GLU A 157 -13.10 -14.45 7.78
N THR A 158 -13.69 -13.41 8.34
CA THR A 158 -13.17 -12.05 8.24
C THR A 158 -12.44 -11.65 9.51
N TYR A 159 -11.17 -11.29 9.37
CA TYR A 159 -10.35 -10.82 10.49
C TYR A 159 -9.75 -9.45 10.19
N VAL A 160 -9.59 -8.66 11.25
CA VAL A 160 -8.83 -7.41 11.20
C VAL A 160 -7.94 -7.34 12.42
N PHE A 161 -6.65 -7.16 12.18
CA PHE A 161 -5.63 -7.06 13.21
C PHE A 161 -4.95 -5.70 13.18
N LYS A 162 -4.30 -5.33 14.29
CA LYS A 162 -3.51 -4.11 14.38
C LYS A 162 -2.06 -4.35 14.78
N LEU A 163 -1.19 -3.47 14.31
CA LEU A 163 0.17 -3.26 14.80
C LEU A 163 0.38 -1.76 15.04
N GLU A 164 1.15 -1.41 16.06
CA GLU A 164 1.30 -0.02 16.50
C GLU A 164 2.77 0.29 16.77
N THR A 165 3.19 1.52 16.50
CA THR A 165 4.51 2.03 16.90
C THR A 165 4.57 2.21 18.42
N SER A 166 5.78 2.22 18.98
CA SER A 166 5.94 2.45 20.42
C SER A 166 5.46 3.85 20.84
N ALA A 167 5.53 4.84 19.93
CA ALA A 167 5.01 6.18 20.17
C ALA A 167 3.47 6.21 20.26
N GLU A 168 2.79 5.41 19.44
CA GLU A 168 1.34 5.23 19.50
C GLU A 168 0.94 4.51 20.79
N ARG A 169 1.67 3.44 21.17
CA ARG A 169 1.42 2.71 22.43
C ARG A 169 1.65 3.58 23.67
N LYS A 170 2.73 4.35 23.72
CA LYS A 170 3.03 5.24 24.86
C LYS A 170 2.04 6.39 25.02
N GLY A 171 1.32 6.75 23.96
CA GLY A 171 0.22 7.70 24.04
C GLY A 171 -0.91 7.25 24.97
N LEU A 172 -0.97 5.96 25.33
CA LEU A 172 -1.96 5.40 26.25
C LEU A 172 -1.65 5.67 27.73
N ASP A 173 -0.37 5.86 28.10
CA ASP A 173 0.07 5.80 29.51
C ASP A 173 0.27 7.17 30.18
N GLY A 174 0.16 8.28 29.45
CA GLY A 174 0.63 9.60 29.92
C GLY A 174 -0.39 10.74 29.93
N ASP A 175 -1.63 10.52 29.49
CA ASP A 175 -2.62 11.61 29.38
C ASP A 175 -3.88 11.26 30.18
N VAL A 176 -4.07 11.97 31.29
CA VAL A 176 -5.26 11.91 32.18
C VAL A 176 -6.53 12.33 31.42
N CYS A 177 -6.41 12.77 30.16
CA CYS A 177 -7.52 12.97 29.24
C CYS A 177 -7.20 12.41 27.83
N GLY A 178 -7.31 11.09 27.66
CA GLY A 178 -7.82 10.54 26.40
C GLY A 178 -6.85 10.35 25.24
N GLY A 179 -5.61 9.87 25.49
CA GLY A 179 -4.70 9.38 24.45
C GLY A 179 -5.15 8.04 23.82
N SER A 180 -6.31 8.05 23.19
CA SER A 180 -6.93 6.93 22.47
C SER A 180 -6.05 6.33 21.35
N SER A 181 -5.60 5.06 21.44
CA SER A 181 -5.17 4.28 20.25
C SER A 181 -6.16 4.48 19.09
N LEU A 182 -5.64 4.66 17.87
CA LEU A 182 -6.43 5.04 16.69
C LEU A 182 -7.48 3.99 16.37
N LEU A 183 -7.18 2.71 16.63
CA LEU A 183 -8.08 1.59 16.38
C LEU A 183 -8.38 0.86 17.70
N LYS A 184 -9.44 1.31 18.37
CA LYS A 184 -9.92 0.71 19.61
C LYS A 184 -10.67 -0.60 19.32
N GLY A 185 -10.48 -1.60 20.18
CA GLY A 185 -11.21 -2.87 20.12
C GLY A 185 -10.75 -3.84 19.03
N LEU A 186 -9.61 -3.60 18.38
CA LEU A 186 -8.98 -4.57 17.48
C LEU A 186 -7.90 -5.37 18.21
N ASP A 187 -7.78 -6.64 17.84
CA ASP A 187 -6.75 -7.53 18.33
C ASP A 187 -5.39 -7.23 17.69
N TYR A 188 -4.33 -7.42 18.47
CA TYR A 188 -2.97 -7.30 17.95
C TYR A 188 -2.67 -8.43 16.97
N PHE A 189 -1.86 -8.12 15.95
CA PHE A 189 -1.41 -9.11 14.97
C PHE A 189 -0.66 -10.25 15.68
N PRO A 190 -0.98 -11.52 15.36
CA PRO A 190 -0.51 -12.66 16.14
C PRO A 190 1.00 -12.83 16.05
N SER A 191 1.59 -13.23 17.17
CA SER A 191 3.02 -13.50 17.27
C SER A 191 3.45 -14.62 16.33
N GLY A 192 4.62 -14.46 15.71
CA GLY A 192 5.16 -15.43 14.75
C GLY A 192 4.68 -15.25 13.31
N SER A 193 3.73 -14.35 13.07
CA SER A 193 3.38 -13.87 11.72
C SER A 193 4.27 -12.70 11.32
N VAL A 194 4.55 -12.57 10.03
CA VAL A 194 5.42 -11.53 9.47
C VAL A 194 4.62 -10.64 8.53
N LEU A 195 4.93 -9.35 8.51
CA LEU A 195 4.48 -8.43 7.48
C LEU A 195 5.69 -7.88 6.76
N ASP A 196 5.60 -7.82 5.45
CA ASP A 196 6.64 -7.41 4.53
C ASP A 196 6.16 -6.29 3.59
N GLY A 197 7.03 -5.90 2.66
CA GLY A 197 6.71 -4.89 1.65
C GLY A 197 6.54 -3.46 2.19
N LEU A 198 5.71 -2.69 1.48
CA LEU A 198 5.55 -1.25 1.72
C LEU A 198 4.93 -0.94 3.09
N ALA A 199 3.94 -1.72 3.52
CA ALA A 199 3.28 -1.52 4.82
C ALA A 199 4.28 -1.61 5.98
N ALA A 200 5.14 -2.63 5.95
CA ALA A 200 6.20 -2.83 6.92
C ALA A 200 7.23 -1.69 6.88
N ALA A 201 7.65 -1.28 5.68
CA ALA A 201 8.60 -0.18 5.49
C ALA A 201 8.04 1.16 6.03
N LEU A 202 6.75 1.44 5.80
CA LEU A 202 6.07 2.65 6.30
C LEU A 202 5.98 2.65 7.83
N LEU A 203 5.60 1.51 8.43
CA LEU A 203 5.51 1.39 9.89
C LEU A 203 6.89 1.51 10.54
N ALA A 204 7.92 0.87 9.96
CA ALA A 204 9.30 1.00 10.40
C ALA A 204 9.79 2.45 10.30
N ARG A 205 9.47 3.15 9.21
CA ARG A 205 9.79 4.57 9.05
C ARG A 205 9.13 5.43 10.12
N CYS A 206 7.86 5.17 10.46
CA CYS A 206 7.16 5.83 11.56
C CYS A 206 7.89 5.61 12.89
N GLN A 207 8.28 4.36 13.17
CA GLN A 207 9.01 3.99 14.38
C GLN A 207 10.36 4.73 14.49
N MET A 208 11.14 4.77 13.40
CA MET A 208 12.43 5.48 13.36
C MET A 208 12.29 6.99 13.57
N ARG A 209 11.22 7.59 13.04
CA ARG A 209 10.92 9.03 13.17
C ARG A 209 10.16 9.38 14.46
N LYS A 210 9.86 8.40 15.32
CA LYS A 210 9.02 8.57 16.53
C LYS A 210 7.63 9.15 16.22
N ILE A 211 7.09 8.86 15.04
CA ILE A 211 5.73 9.25 14.63
C ILE A 211 4.74 8.20 15.14
N ARG A 212 3.58 8.66 15.57
CA ARG A 212 2.45 7.80 15.97
C ARG A 212 1.91 7.07 14.74
N GLY A 213 2.09 5.76 14.68
CA GLY A 213 1.75 4.96 13.52
C GLY A 213 0.95 3.72 13.92
N THR A 214 -0.12 3.43 13.17
CA THR A 214 -0.94 2.24 13.32
C THR A 214 -1.07 1.56 11.96
N LEU A 215 -0.81 0.27 11.90
CA LEU A 215 -1.01 -0.59 10.74
C LEU A 215 -2.22 -1.49 11.01
N CYS A 216 -3.24 -1.37 10.17
CA CYS A 216 -4.44 -2.19 10.16
C CYS A 216 -4.30 -3.24 9.05
N VAL A 217 -4.43 -4.51 9.38
CA VAL A 217 -4.30 -5.60 8.42
C VAL A 217 -5.59 -6.39 8.36
N SER A 218 -6.18 -6.50 7.16
CA SER A 218 -7.45 -7.19 6.94
C SER A 218 -7.27 -8.54 6.25
N TRP A 219 -8.18 -9.47 6.53
CA TRP A 219 -8.31 -10.76 5.86
C TRP A 219 -9.79 -11.09 5.63
N PRO A 220 -10.17 -11.73 4.52
CA PRO A 220 -9.39 -11.97 3.29
C PRO A 220 -9.01 -10.69 2.53
N ARG A 221 -8.15 -10.85 1.51
CA ARG A 221 -7.70 -9.73 0.64
C ARG A 221 -8.86 -9.06 -0.11
N TYR A 222 -9.90 -9.81 -0.42
CA TYR A 222 -11.08 -9.37 -1.16
C TYR A 222 -12.34 -9.90 -0.48
N GLY A 223 -13.42 -9.13 -0.56
CA GLY A 223 -14.74 -9.58 -0.08
C GLY A 223 -15.59 -8.44 0.46
N VAL A 224 -16.90 -8.52 0.22
CA VAL A 224 -17.88 -7.50 0.65
C VAL A 224 -17.92 -7.38 2.17
N TYR A 225 -17.80 -8.49 2.89
CA TYR A 225 -17.80 -8.50 4.36
C TYR A 225 -16.57 -7.77 4.94
N VAL A 226 -15.39 -7.96 4.34
CA VAL A 226 -14.16 -7.26 4.76
C VAL A 226 -14.28 -5.76 4.48
N VAL A 227 -14.82 -5.39 3.32
CA VAL A 227 -15.10 -3.98 3.00
C VAL A 227 -16.04 -3.37 4.05
N ALA A 228 -17.13 -4.04 4.41
CA ALA A 228 -18.07 -3.57 5.42
C ALA A 228 -17.43 -3.44 6.82
N MET A 229 -16.58 -4.39 7.21
CA MET A 229 -15.85 -4.35 8.48
C MET A 229 -14.83 -3.21 8.52
N VAL A 230 -14.02 -3.05 7.47
CA VAL A 230 -13.04 -1.95 7.37
C VAL A 230 -13.76 -0.60 7.35
N LYS A 231 -14.88 -0.49 6.64
CA LYS A 231 -15.73 0.70 6.62
C LYS A 231 -16.26 1.06 8.01
N SER A 232 -16.80 0.09 8.75
CA SER A 232 -17.34 0.36 10.09
C SER A 232 -16.24 0.77 11.08
N LEU A 233 -15.03 0.22 10.95
CA LEU A 233 -13.87 0.63 11.74
C LEU A 233 -13.44 2.06 11.43
N LEU A 234 -13.42 2.44 10.15
CA LEU A 234 -13.11 3.81 9.72
C LEU A 234 -14.15 4.80 10.25
N GLN A 235 -15.45 4.51 10.08
CA GLN A 235 -16.53 5.35 10.59
C GLN A 235 -16.49 5.51 12.11
N ARG A 236 -16.21 4.43 12.85
CA ARG A 236 -16.25 4.47 14.31
C ARG A 236 -15.06 5.20 14.91
N ASN A 237 -13.86 4.99 14.36
CA ASN A 237 -12.62 5.34 15.05
C ASN A 237 -11.80 6.44 14.37
N VAL A 238 -11.94 6.62 13.05
CA VAL A 238 -11.00 7.44 12.25
C VAL A 238 -11.67 8.64 11.63
N LEU A 239 -12.83 8.43 10.99
CA LEU A 239 -13.55 9.42 10.18
C LEU A 239 -15.05 9.43 10.54
N PRO A 240 -15.42 9.77 11.80
CA PRO A 240 -16.83 9.73 12.24
C PRO A 240 -17.76 10.72 11.53
N GLY A 241 -17.21 11.76 10.89
CA GLY A 241 -17.97 12.77 10.14
C GLY A 241 -18.09 12.50 8.64
N PHE A 242 -17.42 11.48 8.09
CA PHE A 242 -17.45 11.21 6.64
C PHE A 242 -18.60 10.28 6.27
N ASP A 243 -19.43 10.74 5.34
CA ASP A 243 -20.52 9.91 4.82
C ASP A 243 -19.96 8.82 3.90
N LEU A 244 -19.69 7.66 4.49
CA LEU A 244 -19.30 6.45 3.77
C LEU A 244 -20.54 5.63 3.35
N SER A 245 -21.79 6.08 3.61
CA SER A 245 -23.01 5.28 3.46
C SER A 245 -23.22 4.73 2.05
N THR A 246 -22.83 5.47 1.01
CA THR A 246 -23.09 5.15 -0.41
C THR A 246 -22.26 3.97 -0.97
N ILE A 247 -21.29 3.46 -0.22
CA ILE A 247 -20.30 2.47 -0.68
C ILE A 247 -20.88 1.03 -0.73
N GLY A 248 -22.18 0.84 -0.48
CA GLY A 248 -22.79 -0.48 -0.23
C GLY A 248 -23.69 -1.09 -1.32
N ASP A 249 -24.16 -0.34 -2.33
CA ASP A 249 -25.29 -0.81 -3.16
C ASP A 249 -24.90 -1.33 -4.57
N GLY A 250 -23.62 -1.25 -4.93
CA GLY A 250 -23.12 -1.69 -6.24
C GLY A 250 -22.77 -3.17 -6.28
N LYS A 251 -23.77 -4.06 -6.29
CA LYS A 251 -23.60 -5.52 -6.48
C LYS A 251 -22.76 -5.91 -7.72
N ASP A 252 -22.58 -5.00 -8.69
CA ASP A 252 -21.98 -5.32 -9.99
C ASP A 252 -20.50 -4.91 -10.16
N LYS A 253 -19.91 -4.15 -9.22
CA LYS A 253 -18.50 -3.71 -9.34
C LYS A 253 -17.53 -4.49 -8.45
N SER A 254 -18.00 -5.04 -7.33
CA SER A 254 -17.18 -5.90 -6.45
C SER A 254 -16.81 -7.24 -7.11
N SER A 255 -17.62 -7.73 -8.05
CA SER A 255 -17.34 -8.95 -8.84
C SER A 255 -16.18 -8.79 -9.83
N ARG A 256 -15.89 -7.57 -10.29
CA ARG A 256 -14.69 -7.29 -11.09
C ARG A 256 -13.41 -7.29 -10.24
N PHE A 257 -13.51 -6.97 -8.96
CA PHE A 257 -12.38 -7.03 -8.02
C PHE A 257 -11.95 -8.47 -7.70
N THR A 258 -12.88 -9.42 -7.66
CA THR A 258 -12.55 -10.85 -7.57
C THR A 258 -11.86 -11.39 -8.82
N SER A 259 -11.94 -10.68 -9.95
CA SER A 259 -11.40 -11.11 -11.24
C SER A 259 -10.05 -10.47 -11.61
N ILE A 260 -9.46 -9.60 -10.77
CA ILE A 260 -8.09 -9.11 -10.98
C ILE A 260 -7.12 -10.24 -10.56
N LYS A 261 -7.09 -11.24 -11.44
CA LYS A 261 -6.07 -12.24 -11.72
C LYS A 261 -5.08 -12.48 -10.60
N ASN A 262 -5.29 -13.62 -9.93
CA ASN A 262 -4.19 -14.49 -9.53
C ASN A 262 -3.29 -14.74 -10.75
N TYR A 263 -2.19 -14.00 -10.85
CA TYR A 263 -0.95 -14.52 -11.40
C TYR A 263 0.07 -14.45 -10.27
N PRO A 264 0.23 -15.52 -9.47
CA PRO A 264 1.57 -15.79 -8.98
C PRO A 264 2.43 -16.03 -10.22
N LEU A 265 3.54 -15.30 -10.32
CA LEU A 265 4.78 -15.69 -11.00
C LEU A 265 4.60 -16.85 -11.99
N ASP A 266 4.43 -16.51 -13.27
CA ASP A 266 4.78 -17.43 -14.35
C ASP A 266 6.32 -17.49 -14.35
N SER A 267 6.84 -18.32 -13.44
CA SER A 267 8.25 -18.69 -13.41
C SER A 267 8.51 -19.62 -14.58
N ASP A 268 9.35 -19.17 -15.51
CA ASP A 268 10.34 -19.96 -16.25
C ASP A 268 9.97 -21.42 -16.54
N MET A 269 9.13 -21.65 -17.54
CA MET A 269 9.06 -22.92 -18.25
C MET A 269 8.70 -22.64 -19.71
N TYR A 270 9.72 -22.30 -20.52
CA TYR A 270 9.89 -22.63 -21.94
C TYR A 270 10.89 -21.65 -22.57
N THR A 271 12.18 -21.94 -22.38
CA THR A 271 13.21 -21.89 -23.43
C THR A 271 14.25 -22.94 -23.10
#